data_AF-A0AAU7NTD4-F1
#
_entry.id   AF-A0AAU7NTD4-F1
#
_cell.length_a   1.000
_cell.length_b   1.000
_cell.length_c   1.000
_cell.angle_alpha   90.00
_cell.angle_beta   90.00
_cell.angle_gamma   90.00
#
_symmetry.space_group_name_H-M   'P 1'
#
loop_
_entity.id
_entity.type
_entity.pdbx_description
1 polymer ?
#
loop_
_entity_poly.entity_id
_entity_poly.type
_entity_poly.pdbx_seq_one_letter_code
_entity_poly.pdbx_strand_id
1 'polypeptide(L)'
;MINLLNEWMDPRYMRTIAFAEPSDEERERPKFWRFWRTLPGKGSIGIYVGSWYSEPLAQRVYGETGDDQLQVQLMHIRQLEQLLSDDGALIIKCWLHLKKDAQKKRLKALQKKPETRWRVTEKDIKHLALYDQFVAVAERVLTETSTASAPWLIVEGSDIRYSSLTVGQHVLNRIEQHIAQRQVLKQLNNEADWPRVNHVSQQNLLDSLDLTLKLDKKTYRQQLAKYQGRINKLVRQAHQLKRSSILVFEGWDAAGKGGAIRRLTHAMDARNYQVIPVAAPTDEERAHHYLWRFWRHIPRAGQVTIYDRSWYGRVLVERVEGFAGRREWQRAYAEIVNFEEALVEHGIVLLKFWLHIDQEEQLKRFKEREQISYKKHKITEEDYRNREKWDDYQRAVNEMIARTSTHQAPWLMVEGNDKYYARIKVLKAYCERMEEMLDAGMAEQSQERDS
;
A
#
# COMPACT_ATOMS: atom_id res chain seq x y z
N MET A 1 17.52 -27.74 0.56
CA MET A 1 16.85 -27.10 1.72
C MET A 1 15.40 -26.79 1.43
N ILE A 2 15.04 -25.86 0.53
CA ILE A 2 13.61 -25.57 0.27
C ILE A 2 12.82 -26.80 -0.18
N ASN A 3 13.39 -27.63 -1.07
CA ASN A 3 12.77 -28.91 -1.44
C ASN A 3 12.60 -29.84 -0.23
N LEU A 4 13.56 -29.87 0.71
CA LEU A 4 13.45 -30.66 1.93
C LEU A 4 12.37 -30.11 2.87
N LEU A 5 12.21 -28.79 2.97
CA LEU A 5 11.10 -28.20 3.74
C LEU A 5 9.75 -28.59 3.15
N ASN A 6 9.59 -28.60 1.82
CA ASN A 6 8.37 -29.06 1.16
C ASN A 6 8.17 -30.59 1.25
N GLU A 7 9.21 -31.35 1.58
CA GLU A 7 9.14 -32.79 1.83
C GLU A 7 8.76 -33.08 3.30
N TRP A 8 9.33 -32.32 4.24
CA TRP A 8 9.10 -32.48 5.68
C TRP A 8 7.77 -31.88 6.14
N MET A 9 7.29 -30.84 5.45
CA MET A 9 6.03 -30.15 5.73
C MET A 9 5.03 -30.42 4.61
N ASP A 10 3.74 -30.19 4.88
CA ASP A 10 2.70 -30.42 3.88
C ASP A 10 2.70 -29.31 2.80
N PRO A 11 3.07 -29.62 1.54
CA PRO A 11 3.18 -28.60 0.49
C PRO A 11 1.83 -28.01 0.09
N ARG A 12 0.69 -28.62 0.47
CA ARG A 12 -0.66 -28.09 0.16
C ARG A 12 -0.94 -26.74 0.84
N TYR A 13 -0.24 -26.45 1.94
CA TYR A 13 -0.35 -25.19 2.69
C TYR A 13 0.83 -24.26 2.46
N MET A 14 1.71 -24.61 1.51
CA MET A 14 2.95 -23.90 1.26
C MET A 14 3.03 -23.43 -0.19
N ARG A 15 3.55 -22.22 -0.37
CA ARG A 15 3.87 -21.68 -1.68
C ARG A 15 5.30 -21.21 -1.72
N THR A 16 6.11 -21.82 -2.59
CA THR A 16 7.47 -21.35 -2.85
C THR A 16 7.43 -20.36 -4.02
N ILE A 17 7.92 -19.14 -3.78
CA ILE A 17 7.99 -18.06 -4.76
C ILE A 17 9.47 -17.72 -4.96
N ALA A 18 9.93 -17.83 -6.21
CA ALA A 18 11.26 -17.39 -6.59
C ALA A 18 11.14 -16.11 -7.44
N PHE A 19 11.53 -14.99 -6.86
CA PHE A 19 11.56 -13.72 -7.56
C PHE A 19 12.82 -13.64 -8.43
N ALA A 20 12.59 -13.60 -9.73
CA ALA A 20 13.59 -13.27 -10.72
C ALA A 20 13.49 -11.77 -11.07
N GLU A 21 14.06 -11.41 -12.22
CA GLU A 21 13.86 -10.09 -12.81
C GLU A 21 12.37 -9.74 -12.88
N PRO A 22 11.97 -8.51 -12.52
CA PRO A 22 10.58 -8.10 -12.54
C PRO A 22 9.94 -8.29 -13.93
N SER A 23 8.66 -8.65 -13.99
CA SER A 23 7.87 -8.62 -15.22
C SER A 23 7.60 -7.17 -15.66
N ASP A 24 7.03 -6.99 -16.86
CA ASP A 24 6.52 -5.69 -17.29
C ASP A 24 5.47 -5.16 -16.30
N GLU A 25 4.60 -6.04 -15.83
CA GLU A 25 3.55 -5.71 -14.86
C GLU A 25 4.12 -5.22 -13.52
N GLU A 26 5.22 -5.84 -13.06
CA GLU A 26 5.88 -5.49 -11.80
C GLU A 26 6.73 -4.21 -11.93
N ARG A 27 7.39 -3.98 -13.08
CA ARG A 27 8.19 -2.75 -13.32
C ARG A 27 7.34 -1.49 -13.38
N GLU A 28 6.11 -1.61 -13.85
CA GLU A 28 5.20 -0.48 -14.01
C GLU A 28 4.42 -0.14 -12.73
N ARG A 29 4.86 -0.67 -11.58
CA ARG A 29 4.26 -0.45 -10.26
C ARG A 29 5.32 -0.26 -9.17
N PRO A 30 4.93 0.28 -7.99
CA PRO A 30 5.86 0.46 -6.89
C PRO A 30 6.53 -0.86 -6.47
N LYS A 31 7.80 -0.76 -6.07
CA LYS A 31 8.69 -1.91 -5.81
C LYS A 31 8.06 -3.01 -4.95
N PHE A 32 7.37 -2.64 -3.88
CA PHE A 32 6.79 -3.63 -2.96
C PHE A 32 5.51 -4.30 -3.47
N TRP A 33 4.87 -3.78 -4.52
CA TRP A 33 3.63 -4.32 -5.08
C TRP A 33 3.74 -5.81 -5.39
N ARG A 34 4.87 -6.24 -5.96
CA ARG A 34 5.09 -7.64 -6.34
C ARG A 34 5.07 -8.60 -5.15
N PHE A 35 5.56 -8.15 -3.99
CA PHE A 35 5.55 -8.95 -2.77
C PHE A 35 4.16 -9.00 -2.15
N TRP A 36 3.43 -7.88 -2.15
CA TRP A 36 2.04 -7.84 -1.72
C TRP A 36 1.19 -8.86 -2.48
N ARG A 37 1.37 -8.98 -3.80
CA ARG A 37 0.65 -9.94 -4.65
C ARG A 37 0.85 -11.41 -4.28
N THR A 38 1.94 -11.75 -3.60
CA THR A 38 2.29 -13.13 -3.29
C THR A 38 2.20 -13.47 -1.80
N LEU A 39 1.87 -12.49 -0.95
CA LEU A 39 1.73 -12.72 0.49
C LEU A 39 0.80 -13.91 0.76
N PRO A 40 1.19 -14.85 1.61
CA PRO A 40 0.31 -15.95 1.99
C PRO A 40 -0.86 -15.41 2.82
N GLY A 41 -2.04 -15.98 2.61
CA GLY A 41 -3.16 -15.77 3.51
C GLY A 41 -2.92 -16.40 4.88
N LYS A 42 -3.67 -15.95 5.89
CA LYS A 42 -3.67 -16.49 7.25
C LYS A 42 -3.83 -18.02 7.22
N GLY A 43 -2.94 -18.72 7.92
CA GLY A 43 -2.90 -20.19 7.97
C GLY A 43 -2.13 -20.86 6.84
N SER A 44 -1.52 -20.10 5.92
CA SER A 44 -0.64 -20.60 4.86
C SER A 44 0.79 -20.08 5.01
N ILE A 45 1.74 -20.74 4.34
CA ILE A 45 3.16 -20.38 4.39
C ILE A 45 3.63 -19.96 2.99
N GLY A 46 4.34 -18.83 2.93
CA GLY A 46 5.06 -18.39 1.73
C GLY A 46 6.57 -18.50 1.94
N ILE A 47 7.27 -19.21 1.07
CA ILE A 47 8.74 -19.29 1.05
C ILE A 47 9.26 -18.41 -0.08
N TYR A 48 10.08 -17.41 0.25
CA TYR A 48 10.54 -16.41 -0.70
C TYR A 48 12.02 -16.61 -1.00
N VAL A 49 12.34 -16.92 -2.27
CA VAL A 49 13.69 -16.90 -2.82
C VAL A 49 13.85 -15.62 -3.63
N GLY A 50 14.87 -14.81 -3.36
CA GLY A 50 14.99 -13.51 -4.02
C GLY A 50 14.05 -12.45 -3.43
N SER A 51 13.79 -12.46 -2.13
CA SER A 51 12.88 -11.50 -1.46
C SER A 51 13.37 -10.05 -1.53
N TRP A 52 12.64 -9.13 -0.89
CA TRP A 52 12.92 -7.68 -0.85
C TRP A 52 14.32 -7.27 -0.40
N TYR A 53 15.13 -8.18 0.14
CA TYR A 53 16.54 -7.96 0.47
C TYR A 53 17.49 -8.05 -0.74
N SER A 54 17.13 -8.84 -1.73
CA SER A 54 18.08 -9.31 -2.75
C SER A 54 18.46 -8.21 -3.72
N GLU A 55 17.50 -7.38 -4.10
CA GLU A 55 17.69 -6.29 -5.05
C GLU A 55 18.48 -5.12 -4.42
N PRO A 56 18.12 -4.54 -3.26
CA PRO A 56 18.93 -3.52 -2.59
C PRO A 56 20.40 -3.92 -2.40
N LEU A 57 20.61 -5.16 -1.96
CA LEU A 57 21.93 -5.71 -1.75
C LEU A 57 22.70 -5.84 -3.07
N ALA A 58 22.07 -6.35 -4.14
CA ALA A 58 22.71 -6.45 -5.44
C ALA A 58 23.03 -5.08 -6.06
N GLN A 59 22.08 -4.13 -6.02
CA GLN A 59 22.24 -2.76 -6.50
C GLN A 59 23.45 -2.08 -5.85
N ARG A 60 23.57 -2.20 -4.53
CA ARG A 60 24.69 -1.61 -3.80
C ARG A 60 26.03 -2.25 -4.15
N VAL A 61 26.07 -3.59 -4.31
CA VAL A 61 27.30 -4.31 -4.67
C VAL A 61 27.71 -4.02 -6.12
N TYR A 62 26.76 -3.86 -7.03
CA TYR A 62 27.04 -3.49 -8.42
C TYR A 62 27.33 -2.00 -8.62
N GLY A 63 27.23 -1.18 -7.57
CA GLY A 63 27.46 0.25 -7.64
C GLY A 63 26.34 1.02 -8.33
N GLU A 64 25.15 0.41 -8.46
CA GLU A 64 23.94 1.07 -8.99
C GLU A 64 23.34 2.04 -7.97
N THR A 65 23.56 1.77 -6.67
CA THR A 65 23.12 2.64 -5.57
C THR A 65 24.22 2.92 -4.56
N GLY A 66 24.14 4.09 -3.92
CA GLY A 66 25.01 4.49 -2.82
C GLY A 66 24.54 3.98 -1.45
N ASP A 67 25.32 4.29 -0.41
CA ASP A 67 25.03 3.86 0.96
C ASP A 67 23.77 4.51 1.56
N ASP A 68 23.49 5.77 1.20
CA ASP A 68 22.29 6.49 1.65
C ASP A 68 21.02 5.87 1.04
N GLN A 69 21.07 5.55 -0.26
CA GLN A 69 19.97 4.90 -0.96
C GLN A 69 19.72 3.49 -0.40
N LEU A 70 20.77 2.73 -0.11
CA LEU A 70 20.62 1.44 0.57
C LEU A 70 19.94 1.63 1.93
N GLN A 71 20.36 2.61 2.73
CA GLN A 71 19.77 2.86 4.05
C GLN A 71 18.27 3.17 3.97
N VAL A 72 17.85 3.99 3.00
CA VAL A 72 16.43 4.27 2.75
C VAL A 72 15.68 2.98 2.37
N GLN A 73 16.24 2.17 1.48
CA GLN A 73 15.63 0.88 1.11
C GLN A 73 15.50 -0.08 2.31
N LEU A 74 16.50 -0.14 3.20
CA LEU A 74 16.45 -0.95 4.42
C LEU A 74 15.43 -0.41 5.44
N MET A 75 15.25 0.90 5.51
CA MET A 75 14.17 1.52 6.29
C MET A 75 12.80 1.04 5.81
N HIS A 76 12.53 1.09 4.49
CA HIS A 76 11.24 0.64 3.95
C HIS A 76 11.00 -0.87 4.15
N ILE A 77 12.05 -1.68 4.06
CA ILE A 77 11.96 -3.11 4.40
C ILE A 77 11.53 -3.29 5.84
N ARG A 78 12.15 -2.60 6.80
CA ARG A 78 11.76 -2.69 8.21
C ARG A 78 10.32 -2.25 8.44
N GLN A 79 9.89 -1.16 7.81
CA GLN A 79 8.51 -0.68 7.91
C GLN A 79 7.52 -1.73 7.39
N LEU A 80 7.80 -2.37 6.25
CA LEU A 80 6.98 -3.46 5.72
C LEU A 80 6.92 -4.64 6.69
N GLU A 81 8.06 -5.08 7.21
CA GLU A 81 8.12 -6.23 8.12
C GLU A 81 7.43 -5.98 9.45
N GLN A 82 7.56 -4.76 9.98
CA GLN A 82 6.88 -4.35 11.19
C GLN A 82 5.36 -4.33 10.97
N LEU A 83 4.91 -3.71 9.88
CA LEU A 83 3.50 -3.65 9.49
C LEU A 83 2.88 -5.06 9.36
N LEU A 84 3.56 -5.99 8.70
CA LEU A 84 3.10 -7.37 8.57
C LEU A 84 3.09 -8.09 9.92
N SER A 85 4.12 -7.89 10.75
CA SER A 85 4.23 -8.51 12.07
C SER A 85 3.17 -8.00 13.05
N ASP A 86 2.85 -6.71 13.02
CA ASP A 86 1.82 -6.09 13.86
C ASP A 86 0.41 -6.61 13.52
N ASP A 87 0.16 -7.01 12.26
CA ASP A 87 -1.07 -7.70 11.85
C ASP A 87 -1.09 -9.19 12.23
N GLY A 88 0.07 -9.72 12.62
CA GLY A 88 0.24 -11.07 13.11
C GLY A 88 0.92 -12.03 12.13
N ALA A 89 1.61 -11.53 11.10
CA ALA A 89 2.45 -12.39 10.28
C ALA A 89 3.68 -12.86 11.06
N LEU A 90 4.04 -14.14 10.92
CA LEU A 90 5.32 -14.67 11.37
C LEU A 90 6.34 -14.55 10.22
N ILE A 91 7.34 -13.70 10.40
CA ILE A 91 8.45 -13.55 9.44
C ILE A 91 9.66 -14.33 9.98
N ILE A 92 10.17 -15.24 9.17
CA ILE A 92 11.36 -16.06 9.47
C ILE A 92 12.40 -15.78 8.39
N LYS A 93 13.59 -15.34 8.80
CA LYS A 93 14.65 -14.93 7.88
C LYS A 93 15.90 -15.78 8.14
N CYS A 94 16.36 -16.48 7.11
CA CYS A 94 17.53 -17.36 7.19
C CYS A 94 18.56 -16.94 6.15
N TRP A 95 19.76 -16.58 6.60
CA TRP A 95 20.90 -16.32 5.74
C TRP A 95 21.80 -17.56 5.71
N LEU A 96 21.87 -18.23 4.56
CA LEU A 96 22.76 -19.37 4.36
C LEU A 96 24.16 -18.89 3.96
N HIS A 97 25.07 -18.88 4.93
CA HIS A 97 26.45 -18.44 4.71
C HIS A 97 27.34 -19.56 4.22
N LEU A 98 28.12 -19.32 3.16
CA LEU A 98 29.18 -20.19 2.68
C LEU A 98 30.47 -19.39 2.56
N LYS A 99 31.57 -19.90 3.11
CA LYS A 99 32.91 -19.30 2.92
C LYS A 99 33.27 -19.27 1.43
N LYS A 100 34.01 -18.24 1.00
CA LYS A 100 34.43 -18.02 -0.40
C LYS A 100 35.02 -19.28 -1.06
N ASP A 101 35.94 -19.95 -0.37
CA ASP A 101 36.58 -21.17 -0.87
C ASP A 101 35.62 -22.35 -1.00
N ALA A 102 34.68 -22.49 -0.06
CA ALA A 102 33.65 -23.51 -0.11
C ALA A 102 32.68 -23.26 -1.27
N GLN A 103 32.27 -22.00 -1.49
CA GLN A 103 31.45 -21.61 -2.63
C GLN A 103 32.16 -21.88 -3.96
N LYS A 104 33.44 -21.49 -4.08
CA LYS A 104 34.28 -21.77 -5.26
C LYS A 104 34.38 -23.27 -5.55
N LYS A 105 34.64 -24.10 -4.53
CA LYS A 105 34.68 -25.56 -4.66
C LYS A 105 33.33 -26.12 -5.12
N ARG A 106 32.22 -25.63 -4.56
CA ARG A 106 30.86 -26.05 -4.91
C ARG A 106 30.50 -25.71 -6.35
N LEU A 107 30.76 -24.49 -6.82
CA LEU A 107 30.49 -24.10 -8.22
C LEU A 107 31.32 -24.94 -9.19
N LYS A 108 32.61 -25.17 -8.91
CA LYS A 108 33.46 -26.05 -9.74
C LYS A 108 32.92 -27.49 -9.78
N ALA A 109 32.48 -28.04 -8.65
CA ALA A 109 31.92 -29.39 -8.61
C ALA A 109 30.63 -29.53 -9.43
N LEU A 110 29.76 -28.51 -9.40
CA LEU A 110 28.53 -28.47 -10.20
C LEU A 110 28.81 -28.37 -11.70
N GLN A 111 29.79 -27.56 -12.11
CA GLN A 111 30.17 -27.39 -13.53
C GLN A 111 30.79 -28.65 -14.15
N LYS A 112 31.51 -29.45 -13.35
CA LYS A 112 32.17 -30.68 -13.80
C LYS A 112 31.19 -31.76 -14.26
N LYS A 113 30.00 -31.85 -13.66
CA LYS A 113 29.01 -32.88 -13.99
C LYS A 113 28.02 -32.36 -15.04
N PRO A 114 27.79 -33.09 -16.16
CA PRO A 114 26.82 -32.68 -17.18
C PRO A 114 25.43 -32.38 -16.61
N GLU A 115 24.97 -33.21 -15.67
CA GLU A 115 23.61 -33.14 -15.11
C GLU A 115 23.36 -31.96 -14.17
N THR A 116 24.42 -31.30 -13.70
CA THR A 116 24.32 -30.17 -12.77
C THR A 116 24.93 -28.89 -13.30
N ARG A 117 25.59 -28.92 -14.46
CA ARG A 117 26.28 -27.76 -15.03
C ARG A 117 25.32 -26.58 -15.26
N TRP A 118 24.10 -26.88 -15.70
CA TRP A 118 23.04 -25.88 -15.92
C TRP A 118 22.66 -25.09 -14.65
N ARG A 119 23.02 -25.59 -13.46
CA ARG A 119 22.75 -24.92 -12.17
C ARG A 119 23.74 -23.81 -11.84
N VAL A 120 24.81 -23.64 -12.63
CA VAL A 120 25.79 -22.57 -12.45
C VAL A 120 25.63 -21.60 -13.60
N THR A 121 25.15 -20.40 -13.27
CA THR A 121 24.92 -19.30 -14.21
C THR A 121 26.12 -18.37 -14.27
N GLU A 122 26.19 -17.51 -15.28
CA GLU A 122 27.19 -16.43 -15.35
C GLU A 122 27.10 -15.49 -14.14
N LYS A 123 25.87 -15.25 -13.65
CA LYS A 123 25.61 -14.46 -12.44
C LYS A 123 26.29 -15.07 -11.20
N ASP A 124 26.28 -16.40 -11.05
CA ASP A 124 26.95 -17.08 -9.93
C ASP A 124 28.48 -16.88 -9.97
N ILE A 125 29.06 -16.89 -11.17
CA ILE A 125 30.50 -16.64 -11.36
C ILE A 125 30.84 -15.18 -11.03
N LYS A 126 30.03 -14.24 -11.51
CA LYS A 126 30.17 -12.80 -11.20
C LYS A 126 30.05 -12.54 -9.69
N HIS A 127 29.06 -13.14 -9.03
CA HIS A 127 28.87 -13.02 -7.58
C HIS A 127 30.06 -13.58 -6.80
N LEU A 128 30.65 -14.71 -7.22
CA LEU A 128 31.85 -15.25 -6.58
C LEU A 128 33.05 -14.29 -6.69
N ALA A 129 33.21 -13.61 -7.82
CA ALA A 129 34.26 -12.61 -7.99
C ALA A 129 34.08 -11.42 -7.03
N LEU A 130 32.83 -11.03 -6.78
CA LEU A 130 32.45 -9.93 -5.87
C LEU A 130 32.16 -10.39 -4.44
N TYR A 131 32.54 -11.62 -4.05
CA TYR A 131 32.13 -12.23 -2.79
C TYR A 131 32.38 -11.34 -1.56
N ASP A 132 33.56 -10.72 -1.45
CA ASP A 132 33.92 -9.94 -0.27
C ASP A 132 33.05 -8.67 -0.16
N GLN A 133 32.68 -8.07 -1.29
CA GLN A 133 31.75 -6.94 -1.34
C GLN A 133 30.33 -7.39 -0.97
N PHE A 134 29.89 -8.55 -1.47
CA PHE A 134 28.62 -9.16 -1.10
C PHE A 134 28.52 -9.41 0.40
N VAL A 135 29.58 -9.94 1.04
CA VAL A 135 29.60 -10.17 2.49
C VAL A 135 29.54 -8.86 3.25
N ALA A 136 30.37 -7.87 2.90
CA ALA A 136 30.38 -6.57 3.57
C ALA A 136 29.02 -5.85 3.52
N VAL A 137 28.37 -5.84 2.34
CA VAL A 137 27.03 -5.26 2.21
C VAL A 137 25.98 -6.11 2.93
N ALA A 138 26.07 -7.44 2.85
CA ALA A 138 25.15 -8.34 3.53
C ALA A 138 25.19 -8.18 5.05
N GLU A 139 26.37 -8.02 5.66
CA GLU A 139 26.52 -7.76 7.10
C GLU A 139 25.69 -6.54 7.51
N ARG A 140 25.81 -5.44 6.77
CA ARG A 140 25.02 -4.22 7.00
C ARG A 140 23.51 -4.49 6.86
N VAL A 141 23.09 -5.13 5.77
CA VAL A 141 21.68 -5.49 5.54
C VAL A 141 21.13 -6.33 6.69
N LEU A 142 21.87 -7.35 7.14
CA LEU A 142 21.47 -8.26 8.20
C LEU A 142 21.38 -7.53 9.54
N THR A 143 22.39 -6.74 9.90
CA THR A 143 22.42 -5.99 11.16
C THR A 143 21.29 -4.96 11.22
N GLU A 144 21.09 -4.18 10.15
CA GLU A 144 20.09 -3.10 10.16
C GLU A 144 18.66 -3.62 10.13
N THR A 145 18.42 -4.81 9.58
CA THR A 145 17.07 -5.38 9.42
C THR A 145 16.76 -6.54 10.37
N SER A 146 17.70 -6.98 11.22
CA SER A 146 17.40 -7.95 12.27
C SER A 146 16.67 -7.25 13.42
N THR A 147 15.36 -7.43 13.51
CA THR A 147 14.51 -6.82 14.55
C THR A 147 14.04 -7.86 15.56
N ALA A 148 13.44 -7.43 16.67
CA ALA A 148 12.83 -8.35 17.63
C ALA A 148 11.66 -9.15 17.04
N SER A 149 10.87 -8.52 16.16
CA SER A 149 9.74 -9.16 15.47
C SER A 149 10.21 -10.13 14.37
N ALA A 150 11.26 -9.75 13.63
CA ALA A 150 11.82 -10.51 12.53
C ALA A 150 13.36 -10.56 12.62
N PRO A 151 13.93 -11.44 13.46
CA PRO A 151 15.38 -11.60 13.54
C PRO A 151 15.94 -12.40 12.36
N TRP A 152 17.21 -12.16 12.01
CA TRP A 152 17.96 -13.00 11.08
C TRP A 152 18.60 -14.18 11.79
N LEU A 153 18.45 -15.38 11.23
CA LEU A 153 19.26 -16.54 11.56
C LEU A 153 20.36 -16.71 10.51
N ILE A 154 21.62 -16.59 10.93
CA ILE A 154 22.78 -16.92 10.08
C ILE A 154 23.09 -18.40 10.27
N VAL A 155 23.10 -19.17 9.18
CA VAL A 155 23.34 -20.62 9.18
C VAL A 155 24.51 -20.95 8.28
N GLU A 156 25.48 -21.71 8.81
CA GLU A 156 26.57 -22.23 7.99
C GLU A 156 26.04 -23.27 6.99
N GLY A 157 26.19 -22.98 5.70
CA GLY A 157 25.69 -23.79 4.59
C GLY A 157 26.68 -24.80 4.02
N SER A 158 27.81 -25.05 4.70
CA SER A 158 28.89 -25.93 4.25
C SER A 158 28.46 -27.40 4.23
N ASP A 159 27.72 -27.83 5.24
CA ASP A 159 27.06 -29.14 5.32
C ASP A 159 25.55 -28.98 5.16
N ILE A 160 25.01 -29.61 4.11
CA ILE A 160 23.57 -29.56 3.79
C ILE A 160 22.71 -30.21 4.87
N ARG A 161 23.21 -31.25 5.57
CA ARG A 161 22.48 -31.94 6.63
C ARG A 161 22.32 -31.03 7.83
N TYR A 162 23.43 -30.48 8.30
CA TYR A 162 23.46 -29.46 9.36
C TYR A 162 22.55 -28.28 9.01
N SER A 163 22.79 -27.62 7.87
CA SER A 163 22.05 -26.40 7.52
C SER A 163 20.55 -26.64 7.39
N SER A 164 20.14 -27.80 6.84
CA SER A 164 18.72 -28.12 6.67
C SER A 164 18.06 -28.43 8.01
N LEU A 165 18.72 -29.18 8.89
CA LEU A 165 18.20 -29.48 10.23
C LEU A 165 18.12 -28.21 11.10
N THR A 166 19.15 -27.35 11.08
CA THR A 166 19.15 -26.08 11.79
C THR A 166 18.02 -25.17 11.35
N VAL A 167 17.80 -25.01 10.03
CA VAL A 167 16.69 -24.22 9.51
C VAL A 167 15.34 -24.85 9.85
N GLY A 168 15.20 -26.17 9.72
CA GLY A 168 13.97 -26.88 10.09
C GLY A 168 13.60 -26.69 11.56
N GLN A 169 14.56 -26.87 12.48
CA GLN A 169 14.35 -26.66 13.91
C GLN A 169 14.01 -25.20 14.23
N HIS A 170 14.69 -24.25 13.57
CA HIS A 170 14.37 -22.84 13.76
C HIS A 170 12.95 -22.50 13.30
N VAL A 171 12.53 -23.01 12.14
CA VAL A 171 11.16 -22.84 11.63
C VAL A 171 10.14 -23.42 12.61
N LEU A 172 10.36 -24.65 13.10
CA LEU A 172 9.50 -25.30 14.09
C LEU A 172 9.37 -24.44 15.35
N ASN A 173 10.51 -24.08 15.97
CA ASN A 173 10.52 -23.29 17.21
C ASN A 173 9.81 -21.94 17.05
N ARG A 174 10.02 -21.25 15.91
CA ARG A 174 9.40 -19.96 15.63
C ARG A 174 7.89 -20.08 15.44
N ILE A 175 7.42 -21.14 14.78
CA ILE A 175 5.99 -21.42 14.63
C ILE A 175 5.35 -21.70 15.98
N GLU A 176 5.93 -22.58 16.80
CA GLU A 176 5.42 -22.93 18.13
C GLU A 176 5.32 -21.70 19.05
N GLN A 177 6.39 -20.90 19.10
CA GLN A 177 6.42 -19.65 19.86
C GLN A 177 5.34 -18.66 19.39
N HIS A 178 5.18 -18.53 18.08
CA HIS A 178 4.18 -17.63 17.52
C HIS A 178 2.75 -18.08 17.84
N ILE A 179 2.45 -19.38 17.73
CA ILE A 179 1.14 -19.93 18.10
C ILE A 179 0.83 -19.64 19.57
N ALA A 180 1.78 -19.93 20.47
CA ALA A 180 1.62 -19.67 21.90
C ALA A 180 1.39 -18.17 22.18
N GLN A 181 2.20 -17.28 21.58
CA GLN A 181 2.06 -15.84 21.74
C GLN A 181 0.70 -15.32 21.24
N ARG A 182 0.22 -15.83 20.09
CA ARG A 182 -1.07 -15.41 19.54
C ARG A 182 -2.25 -15.90 20.38
N GLN A 183 -2.15 -17.06 21.01
CA GLN A 183 -3.15 -17.53 21.97
C GLN A 183 -3.26 -16.59 23.17
N VAL A 184 -2.13 -16.18 23.75
CA VAL A 184 -2.09 -15.22 24.87
C VAL A 184 -2.66 -13.86 24.46
N LEU A 185 -2.26 -13.32 23.31
CA LEU A 185 -2.78 -12.03 22.82
C LEU A 185 -4.29 -12.06 22.57
N LYS A 186 -4.83 -13.20 22.09
CA LYS A 186 -6.26 -13.37 21.88
C LYS A 186 -7.04 -13.34 23.20
N GLN A 187 -6.48 -13.92 24.27
CA GLN A 187 -7.07 -13.86 25.62
C GLN A 187 -7.07 -12.43 26.16
N LEU A 188 -5.92 -11.74 26.10
CA LEU A 188 -5.79 -10.36 26.58
C LEU A 188 -6.73 -9.38 25.86
N ASN A 189 -6.95 -9.55 24.55
CA ASN A 189 -7.86 -8.68 23.80
C ASN A 189 -9.34 -8.92 24.13
N ASN A 190 -9.72 -10.13 24.56
CA ASN A 190 -11.09 -10.44 24.94
C ASN A 190 -11.47 -9.89 26.33
N GLU A 191 -10.48 -9.63 27.19
CA GLU A 191 -10.67 -9.16 28.57
C GLU A 191 -10.48 -7.64 28.73
N ALA A 192 -9.96 -6.96 27.70
CA ALA A 192 -9.61 -5.56 27.80
C ALA A 192 -10.82 -4.64 27.58
N ASP A 193 -11.47 -4.24 28.68
CA ASP A 193 -12.41 -3.13 28.72
C ASP A 193 -11.60 -1.82 28.72
N TRP A 194 -11.39 -1.24 27.53
CA TRP A 194 -10.54 -0.07 27.40
C TRP A 194 -11.32 1.19 27.82
N PRO A 195 -10.77 2.02 28.74
CA PRO A 195 -11.43 3.26 29.12
C PRO A 195 -11.60 4.16 27.90
N ARG A 196 -12.81 4.70 27.75
CA ARG A 196 -13.12 5.75 26.77
C ARG A 196 -12.22 6.93 27.08
N VAL A 197 -11.28 7.23 26.19
CA VAL A 197 -10.46 8.42 26.35
C VAL A 197 -11.35 9.64 26.10
N ASN A 198 -11.60 10.40 27.16
CA ASN A 198 -12.21 11.71 27.04
C ASN A 198 -11.21 12.65 26.38
N HIS A 199 -11.38 12.84 25.07
CA HIS A 199 -10.58 13.79 24.32
C HIS A 199 -11.19 15.18 24.43
N VAL A 200 -10.36 16.14 24.85
CA VAL A 200 -10.66 17.57 24.85
C VAL A 200 -10.94 18.03 23.41
N SER A 201 -11.94 18.88 23.25
CA SER A 201 -12.29 19.57 21.99
C SER A 201 -11.04 20.12 21.31
N GLN A 202 -10.55 19.41 20.29
CA GLN A 202 -9.63 19.99 19.32
C GLN A 202 -10.46 20.88 18.40
N GLN A 203 -9.93 22.05 18.05
CA GLN A 203 -10.54 22.92 17.05
C GLN A 203 -10.81 22.11 15.78
N ASN A 204 -12.06 22.08 15.34
CA ASN A 204 -12.50 21.28 14.21
C ASN A 204 -12.01 21.91 12.90
N LEU A 205 -11.07 21.26 12.20
CA LEU A 205 -10.64 21.67 10.86
C LEU A 205 -11.84 21.74 9.90
N LEU A 206 -12.83 20.87 10.10
CA LEU A 206 -14.07 20.84 9.35
C LEU A 206 -14.90 22.13 9.48
N ASP A 207 -14.90 22.75 10.66
CA ASP A 207 -15.73 23.93 10.95
C ASP A 207 -15.14 25.20 10.31
N SER A 208 -13.91 25.14 9.80
CA SER A 208 -13.27 26.25 9.08
C SER A 208 -13.74 26.40 7.63
N LEU A 209 -14.51 25.44 7.11
CA LEU A 209 -14.94 25.43 5.72
C LEU A 209 -16.16 26.33 5.49
N ASP A 210 -16.08 27.20 4.48
CA ASP A 210 -17.22 28.00 4.03
C ASP A 210 -18.20 27.15 3.20
N LEU A 211 -19.16 26.53 3.87
CA LEU A 211 -20.21 25.73 3.24
C LEU A 211 -21.28 26.57 2.53
N THR A 212 -21.17 27.90 2.53
CA THR A 212 -22.09 28.79 1.79
C THR A 212 -21.72 28.93 0.32
N LEU A 213 -20.50 28.52 -0.07
CA LEU A 213 -19.99 28.57 -1.43
C LEU A 213 -20.91 27.82 -2.41
N LYS A 214 -21.30 28.52 -3.46
CA LYS A 214 -22.26 28.06 -4.48
C LYS A 214 -21.78 28.44 -5.86
N LEU A 215 -22.13 27.63 -6.85
CA LEU A 215 -21.89 27.95 -8.25
C LEU A 215 -23.20 27.94 -9.04
N ASP A 216 -23.49 29.02 -9.75
CA ASP A 216 -24.68 29.05 -10.60
C ASP A 216 -24.56 28.07 -11.77
N LYS A 217 -25.70 27.67 -12.32
CA LYS A 217 -25.77 26.63 -13.35
C LYS A 217 -25.08 27.01 -14.66
N LYS A 218 -25.08 28.30 -15.04
CA LYS A 218 -24.46 28.79 -16.28
C LYS A 218 -22.93 28.71 -16.15
N THR A 219 -22.39 29.27 -15.06
CA THR A 219 -20.96 29.22 -14.76
C THR A 219 -20.49 27.77 -14.57
N TYR A 220 -21.26 26.94 -13.87
CA TYR A 220 -20.96 25.51 -13.73
C TYR A 220 -20.79 24.80 -15.07
N ARG A 221 -21.69 25.01 -16.03
CA ARG A 221 -21.60 24.37 -17.36
C ARG A 221 -20.35 24.81 -18.12
N GLN A 222 -20.01 26.09 -18.05
CA GLN A 222 -18.81 26.64 -18.69
C GLN A 222 -17.53 26.06 -18.07
N GLN A 223 -17.42 26.10 -16.74
CA GLN A 223 -16.24 25.57 -16.04
C GLN A 223 -16.13 24.05 -16.17
N LEU A 224 -17.26 23.32 -16.16
CA LEU A 224 -17.27 21.89 -16.38
C LEU A 224 -16.68 21.53 -17.74
N ALA A 225 -17.14 22.17 -18.83
CA ALA A 225 -16.60 21.94 -20.16
C ALA A 225 -15.09 22.27 -20.24
N LYS A 226 -14.68 23.39 -19.64
CA LYS A 226 -13.27 23.81 -19.57
C LYS A 226 -12.40 22.73 -18.90
N TYR A 227 -12.74 22.32 -17.68
CA TYR A 227 -11.91 21.37 -16.94
C TYR A 227 -11.99 19.96 -17.51
N GLN A 228 -13.13 19.52 -18.06
CA GLN A 228 -13.20 18.23 -18.73
C GLN A 228 -12.33 18.17 -19.98
N GLY A 229 -12.30 19.24 -20.79
CA GLY A 229 -11.37 19.34 -21.92
C GLY A 229 -9.90 19.28 -21.47
N ARG A 230 -9.58 19.99 -20.38
CA ARG A 230 -8.23 20.01 -19.80
C ARG A 230 -7.81 18.63 -19.27
N ILE A 231 -8.67 17.97 -18.50
CA ILE A 231 -8.44 16.60 -17.99
C ILE A 231 -8.20 15.63 -19.13
N ASN A 232 -8.99 15.70 -20.20
CA ASN A 232 -8.81 14.80 -21.35
C ASN A 232 -7.39 14.92 -21.93
N LYS A 233 -6.90 16.15 -22.12
CA LYS A 233 -5.53 16.40 -22.59
C LYS A 233 -4.48 15.89 -21.61
N LEU A 234 -4.61 16.25 -20.33
CA LEU A 234 -3.63 15.91 -19.29
C LEU A 234 -3.50 14.40 -19.09
N VAL A 235 -4.62 13.67 -19.04
CA VAL A 235 -4.62 12.20 -18.87
C VAL A 235 -3.99 11.50 -20.08
N ARG A 236 -4.24 12.00 -21.30
CA ARG A 236 -3.59 11.45 -22.51
C ARG A 236 -2.09 11.68 -22.51
N GLN A 237 -1.65 12.86 -22.10
CA GLN A 237 -0.22 13.19 -21.98
C GLN A 237 0.45 12.34 -20.88
N ALA A 238 -0.17 12.23 -19.71
CA ALA A 238 0.32 11.40 -18.61
C ALA A 238 0.44 9.92 -19.00
N HIS A 239 -0.54 9.39 -19.75
CA HIS A 239 -0.49 8.04 -20.29
C HIS A 239 0.72 7.83 -21.22
N GLN A 240 0.99 8.77 -22.14
CA GLN A 240 2.16 8.70 -23.04
C GLN A 240 3.48 8.76 -22.27
N LEU A 241 3.52 9.55 -21.19
CA LEU A 241 4.68 9.68 -20.31
C LEU A 241 4.75 8.61 -19.22
N LYS A 242 3.86 7.62 -19.24
CA LYS A 242 3.80 6.54 -18.24
C LYS A 242 3.63 7.03 -16.79
N ARG A 243 3.05 8.22 -16.59
CA ARG A 243 2.77 8.80 -15.26
C ARG A 243 1.34 8.44 -14.84
N SER A 244 1.21 7.68 -13.75
CA SER A 244 -0.09 7.22 -13.24
C SER A 244 -0.64 8.15 -12.15
N SER A 245 -1.94 8.02 -11.87
CA SER A 245 -2.57 8.77 -10.78
C SER A 245 -3.58 7.92 -10.00
N ILE A 246 -3.70 8.21 -8.71
CA ILE A 246 -4.67 7.60 -7.80
C ILE A 246 -5.51 8.72 -7.17
N LEU A 247 -6.83 8.56 -7.22
CA LEU A 247 -7.79 9.52 -6.66
C LEU A 247 -8.63 8.85 -5.59
N VAL A 248 -8.56 9.34 -4.36
CA VAL A 248 -9.29 8.82 -3.20
C VAL A 248 -10.46 9.74 -2.89
N PHE A 249 -11.67 9.18 -2.84
CA PHE A 249 -12.88 9.91 -2.48
C PHE A 249 -13.45 9.40 -1.16
N GLU A 250 -13.32 10.22 -0.12
CA GLU A 250 -14.00 10.08 1.16
C GLU A 250 -14.97 11.26 1.37
N GLY A 251 -15.82 11.15 2.39
CA GLY A 251 -16.80 12.17 2.73
C GLY A 251 -18.07 11.57 3.27
N TRP A 252 -18.94 12.41 3.80
CA TRP A 252 -20.20 11.97 4.39
C TRP A 252 -21.06 11.15 3.42
N ASP A 253 -21.93 10.34 3.99
CA ASP A 253 -23.02 9.75 3.22
C ASP A 253 -23.90 10.87 2.65
N ALA A 254 -24.27 10.69 1.39
CA ALA A 254 -24.88 11.70 0.54
C ALA A 254 -24.06 12.97 0.19
N ALA A 255 -22.77 13.07 0.54
CA ALA A 255 -21.91 14.22 0.18
C ALA A 255 -21.74 14.44 -1.32
N GLY A 256 -21.89 13.38 -2.14
CA GLY A 256 -21.89 13.50 -3.61
C GLY A 256 -20.68 12.91 -4.32
N LYS A 257 -19.89 12.05 -3.65
CA LYS A 257 -18.70 11.34 -4.17
C LYS A 257 -18.88 10.79 -5.59
N GLY A 258 -19.82 9.86 -5.78
CA GLY A 258 -20.11 9.29 -7.10
C GLY A 258 -20.53 10.30 -8.17
N GLY A 259 -21.09 11.46 -7.77
CA GLY A 259 -21.39 12.55 -8.69
C GLY A 259 -20.14 13.29 -9.17
N ALA A 260 -19.14 13.48 -8.31
CA ALA A 260 -17.85 14.05 -8.66
C ALA A 260 -17.04 13.07 -9.51
N ILE A 261 -16.93 11.81 -9.08
CA ILE A 261 -16.26 10.73 -9.83
C ILE A 261 -16.83 10.64 -11.25
N ARG A 262 -18.15 10.64 -11.41
CA ARG A 262 -18.76 10.58 -12.75
C ARG A 262 -18.37 11.75 -13.66
N ARG A 263 -18.19 12.96 -13.13
CA ARG A 263 -17.78 14.13 -13.96
C ARG A 263 -16.33 14.04 -14.38
N LEU A 264 -15.49 13.48 -13.52
CA LEU A 264 -14.09 13.21 -13.79
C LEU A 264 -13.95 12.13 -14.87
N THR A 265 -14.62 10.98 -14.71
CA THR A 265 -14.53 9.88 -15.68
C THR A 265 -15.13 10.20 -17.04
N HIS A 266 -16.14 11.09 -17.12
CA HIS A 266 -16.66 11.61 -18.39
C HIS A 266 -15.62 12.32 -19.25
N ALA A 267 -14.51 12.79 -18.67
CA ALA A 267 -13.43 13.44 -19.40
C ALA A 267 -12.33 12.46 -19.85
N MET A 268 -12.38 11.21 -19.40
CA MET A 268 -11.33 10.22 -19.58
C MET A 268 -11.77 9.10 -20.53
N ASP A 269 -10.81 8.49 -21.24
CA ASP A 269 -11.07 7.25 -21.97
C ASP A 269 -11.24 6.10 -20.99
N ALA A 270 -12.31 5.30 -21.16
CA ALA A 270 -12.64 4.18 -20.27
C ALA A 270 -11.57 3.08 -20.21
N ARG A 271 -10.63 3.04 -21.17
CA ARG A 271 -9.48 2.12 -21.14
C ARG A 271 -8.36 2.59 -20.23
N ASN A 272 -8.36 3.86 -19.86
CA ASN A 272 -7.26 4.50 -19.15
C ASN A 272 -7.58 4.76 -17.67
N TYR A 273 -8.78 4.39 -17.20
CA TYR A 273 -9.14 4.48 -15.80
C TYR A 273 -9.87 3.24 -15.28
N GLN A 274 -9.78 3.03 -13.97
CA GLN A 274 -10.61 2.08 -13.24
C GLN A 274 -11.22 2.76 -12.02
N VAL A 275 -12.49 2.48 -11.74
CA VAL A 275 -13.16 2.90 -10.50
C VAL A 275 -13.32 1.69 -9.59
N ILE A 276 -12.81 1.77 -8.37
CA ILE A 276 -12.86 0.74 -7.34
C ILE A 276 -13.84 1.20 -6.25
N PRO A 277 -15.09 0.72 -6.25
CA PRO A 277 -15.97 0.91 -5.12
C PRO A 277 -15.51 0.03 -3.95
N VAL A 278 -15.08 0.64 -2.85
CA VAL A 278 -14.61 -0.10 -1.67
C VAL A 278 -15.77 -0.38 -0.74
N ALA A 279 -16.03 -1.66 -0.53
CA ALA A 279 -17.09 -2.17 0.34
C ALA A 279 -16.49 -3.08 1.44
N ALA A 280 -17.38 -3.79 2.13
CA ALA A 280 -16.99 -4.78 3.13
C ALA A 280 -16.00 -5.81 2.54
N PRO A 281 -15.05 -6.28 3.35
CA PRO A 281 -14.05 -7.23 2.91
C PRO A 281 -14.63 -8.55 2.40
N THR A 282 -14.07 -9.13 1.33
CA THR A 282 -14.30 -10.54 0.96
C THR A 282 -13.52 -11.49 1.87
N ASP A 283 -13.83 -12.79 1.84
CA ASP A 283 -13.09 -13.80 2.61
C ASP A 283 -11.61 -13.83 2.27
N GLU A 284 -11.28 -13.78 0.97
CA GLU A 284 -9.90 -13.74 0.50
C GLU A 284 -9.17 -12.52 1.08
N GLU A 285 -9.80 -11.35 1.05
CA GLU A 285 -9.15 -10.16 1.55
C GLU A 285 -9.05 -10.11 3.08
N ARG A 286 -10.00 -10.72 3.83
CA ARG A 286 -9.90 -10.89 5.30
C ARG A 286 -8.73 -11.80 5.70
N ALA A 287 -8.39 -12.74 4.82
CA ALA A 287 -7.28 -13.65 5.02
C ALA A 287 -5.91 -12.96 4.90
N HIS A 288 -5.84 -11.71 4.43
CA HIS A 288 -4.59 -10.96 4.30
C HIS A 288 -4.58 -9.72 5.21
N HIS A 289 -3.42 -9.07 5.26
CA HIS A 289 -3.29 -7.73 5.85
C HIS A 289 -4.25 -6.75 5.15
N TYR A 290 -4.88 -5.82 5.88
CA TYR A 290 -5.96 -5.00 5.31
C TYR A 290 -5.54 -4.19 4.07
N LEU A 291 -4.30 -3.66 4.04
CA LEU A 291 -3.77 -2.94 2.88
C LEU A 291 -3.63 -3.78 1.61
N TRP A 292 -3.58 -5.11 1.73
CA TRP A 292 -3.40 -6.03 0.61
C TRP A 292 -4.46 -5.80 -0.46
N ARG A 293 -5.73 -5.62 -0.08
CA ARG A 293 -6.83 -5.37 -1.03
C ARG A 293 -6.59 -4.14 -1.91
N PHE A 294 -5.92 -3.11 -1.38
CA PHE A 294 -5.70 -1.86 -2.09
C PHE A 294 -4.46 -1.95 -2.97
N TRP A 295 -3.39 -2.60 -2.48
CA TRP A 295 -2.21 -2.92 -3.29
C TRP A 295 -2.59 -3.66 -4.59
N ARG A 296 -3.61 -4.52 -4.59
CA ARG A 296 -4.09 -5.20 -5.80
C ARG A 296 -4.58 -4.28 -6.92
N HIS A 297 -4.99 -3.06 -6.58
CA HIS A 297 -5.63 -2.11 -7.52
C HIS A 297 -4.76 -0.89 -7.85
N ILE A 298 -3.47 -0.92 -7.45
CA ILE A 298 -2.51 0.10 -7.88
C ILE A 298 -2.43 0.09 -9.42
N PRO A 299 -2.57 1.26 -10.08
CA PRO A 299 -2.58 1.34 -11.54
C PRO A 299 -1.23 0.95 -12.13
N ARG A 300 -1.24 0.42 -13.35
CA ARG A 300 -0.01 0.38 -14.16
C ARG A 300 0.39 1.81 -14.52
N ALA A 301 1.66 1.99 -14.88
CA ALA A 301 2.21 3.23 -15.40
C ALA A 301 1.28 3.86 -16.47
N GLY A 302 0.96 5.15 -16.31
CA GLY A 302 0.08 5.88 -17.24
C GLY A 302 -1.44 5.70 -17.02
N GLN A 303 -1.87 4.83 -16.11
CA GLN A 303 -3.30 4.59 -15.82
C GLN A 303 -3.80 5.38 -14.60
N VAL A 304 -5.12 5.52 -14.49
CA VAL A 304 -5.80 6.19 -13.38
C VAL A 304 -6.62 5.21 -12.55
N THR A 305 -6.37 5.10 -11.25
CA THR A 305 -7.27 4.37 -10.33
C THR A 305 -8.04 5.35 -9.45
N ILE A 306 -9.36 5.19 -9.38
CA ILE A 306 -10.25 6.01 -8.56
C ILE A 306 -10.88 5.13 -7.49
N TYR A 307 -10.64 5.43 -6.22
CA TYR A 307 -11.24 4.76 -5.08
C TYR A 307 -12.48 5.54 -4.60
N ASP A 308 -13.67 4.93 -4.67
CA ASP A 308 -14.89 5.43 -4.01
C ASP A 308 -15.01 4.73 -2.66
N ARG A 309 -14.65 5.45 -1.58
CA ARG A 309 -14.12 4.89 -0.32
C ARG A 309 -12.78 4.19 -0.52
N SER A 310 -12.00 3.99 0.55
CA SER A 310 -10.58 3.60 0.44
C SER A 310 -10.04 2.92 1.71
N TRP A 311 -8.70 2.83 1.82
CA TRP A 311 -7.99 2.37 3.03
C TRP A 311 -8.29 3.20 4.27
N TYR A 312 -8.78 4.43 4.10
CA TYR A 312 -9.23 5.27 5.20
C TYR A 312 -10.44 4.71 5.96
N GLY A 313 -11.16 3.72 5.39
CA GLY A 313 -12.20 2.98 6.10
C GLY A 313 -11.75 2.44 7.46
N ARG A 314 -10.47 2.03 7.59
CA ARG A 314 -9.85 1.54 8.84
C ARG A 314 -9.91 2.55 9.99
N VAL A 315 -9.72 3.83 9.69
CA VAL A 315 -9.70 4.94 10.67
C VAL A 315 -11.01 5.74 10.70
N LEU A 316 -11.96 5.39 9.83
CA LEU A 316 -13.31 5.96 9.74
C LEU A 316 -14.36 4.93 10.19
N VAL A 317 -15.06 4.29 9.26
CA VAL A 317 -16.18 3.38 9.55
C VAL A 317 -15.77 2.21 10.43
N GLU A 318 -14.61 1.59 10.20
CA GLU A 318 -14.18 0.45 11.03
C GLU A 318 -13.85 0.87 12.47
N ARG A 319 -13.39 2.10 12.67
CA ARG A 319 -13.15 2.68 13.99
C ARG A 319 -14.46 3.00 14.71
N VAL A 320 -15.41 3.66 14.03
CA VAL A 320 -16.67 4.13 14.63
C VAL A 320 -17.66 2.98 14.88
N GLU A 321 -17.67 1.98 14.00
CA GLU A 321 -18.50 0.78 14.15
C GLU A 321 -17.82 -0.34 14.94
N GLY A 322 -16.54 -0.21 15.28
CA GLY A 322 -15.80 -1.21 16.06
C GLY A 322 -15.41 -2.47 15.27
N PHE A 323 -15.37 -2.40 13.94
CA PHE A 323 -14.87 -3.49 13.09
C PHE A 323 -13.35 -3.66 13.14
N ALA A 324 -12.63 -2.61 13.54
CA ALA A 324 -11.21 -2.66 13.84
C ALA A 324 -10.96 -2.38 15.33
N GLY A 325 -10.14 -3.22 15.95
CA GLY A 325 -9.71 -3.03 17.33
C GLY A 325 -8.91 -1.73 17.50
N ARG A 326 -8.87 -1.20 18.73
CA ARG A 326 -8.20 0.08 19.01
C ARG A 326 -6.76 0.14 18.53
N ARG A 327 -5.98 -0.91 18.79
CA ARG A 327 -4.58 -1.00 18.35
C ARG A 327 -4.47 -1.01 16.82
N GLU A 328 -5.40 -1.65 16.12
CA GLU A 328 -5.40 -1.77 14.66
C GLU A 328 -5.63 -0.41 14.00
N TRP A 329 -6.66 0.34 14.39
CA TRP A 329 -6.88 1.65 13.76
C TRP A 329 -5.87 2.71 14.24
N GLN A 330 -5.32 2.60 15.45
CA GLN A 330 -4.31 3.55 15.94
C GLN A 330 -2.98 3.44 15.19
N ARG A 331 -2.53 2.23 14.85
CA ARG A 331 -1.33 2.03 14.02
C ARG A 331 -1.58 2.34 12.55
N ALA A 332 -2.81 2.15 12.06
CA ALA A 332 -3.18 2.34 10.67
C ALA A 332 -2.83 3.73 10.10
N TYR A 333 -2.80 4.79 10.91
CA TYR A 333 -2.38 6.11 10.40
C TYR A 333 -0.95 6.10 9.86
N ALA A 334 0.00 5.48 10.58
CA ALA A 334 1.39 5.37 10.13
C ALA A 334 1.50 4.41 8.93
N GLU A 335 0.75 3.31 8.95
CA GLU A 335 0.71 2.35 7.84
C GLU A 335 0.16 2.98 6.55
N ILE A 336 -0.86 3.83 6.67
CA ILE A 336 -1.41 4.61 5.55
C ILE A 336 -0.38 5.60 5.02
N VAL A 337 0.32 6.34 5.90
CA VAL A 337 1.35 7.30 5.46
C VAL A 337 2.47 6.58 4.71
N ASN A 338 3.00 5.48 5.26
CA ASN A 338 4.05 4.68 4.61
C ASN A 338 3.57 4.08 3.29
N PHE A 339 2.30 3.65 3.24
CA PHE A 339 1.69 3.17 2.00
C PHE A 339 1.66 4.25 0.94
N GLU A 340 1.17 5.45 1.28
CA GLU A 340 1.06 6.59 0.37
C GLU A 340 2.43 7.11 -0.07
N GLU A 341 3.42 7.15 0.83
CA GLU A 341 4.81 7.48 0.53
C GLU A 341 5.37 6.54 -0.55
N ALA A 342 5.20 5.23 -0.39
CA ALA A 342 5.63 4.25 -1.40
C ALA A 342 4.98 4.45 -2.79
N LEU A 343 3.76 5.02 -2.85
CA LEU A 343 3.11 5.36 -4.11
C LEU A 343 3.71 6.63 -4.72
N VAL A 344 3.89 7.67 -3.91
CA VAL A 344 4.42 8.97 -4.37
C VAL A 344 5.89 8.88 -4.76
N GLU A 345 6.71 8.13 -4.00
CA GLU A 345 8.11 7.87 -4.34
C GLU A 345 8.27 7.14 -5.68
N HIS A 346 7.31 6.28 -6.05
CA HIS A 346 7.28 5.66 -7.37
C HIS A 346 6.86 6.64 -8.49
N GLY A 347 6.43 7.85 -8.15
CA GLY A 347 5.97 8.88 -9.07
C GLY A 347 4.47 8.81 -9.38
N ILE A 348 3.67 8.13 -8.55
CA ILE A 348 2.22 8.13 -8.69
C ILE A 348 1.65 9.42 -8.10
N VAL A 349 0.86 10.13 -8.89
CA VAL A 349 0.12 11.30 -8.41
C VAL A 349 -1.04 10.85 -7.52
N LEU A 350 -0.94 11.10 -6.21
CA LEU A 350 -2.00 10.79 -5.26
C LEU A 350 -2.79 12.05 -4.87
N LEU A 351 -4.11 12.05 -5.11
CA LEU A 351 -5.02 13.08 -4.56
C LEU A 351 -6.07 12.43 -3.67
N LYS A 352 -6.34 13.08 -2.54
CA LYS A 352 -7.32 12.62 -1.53
C LYS A 352 -8.35 13.71 -1.30
N PHE A 353 -9.62 13.39 -1.50
CA PHE A 353 -10.73 14.33 -1.39
C PHE A 353 -11.63 13.96 -0.23
N TRP A 354 -11.85 14.89 0.69
CA TRP A 354 -12.91 14.79 1.70
C TRP A 354 -14.06 15.70 1.32
N LEU A 355 -15.20 15.12 0.92
CA LEU A 355 -16.41 15.88 0.60
C LEU A 355 -17.19 16.16 1.89
N HIS A 356 -17.13 17.40 2.35
CA HIS A 356 -17.76 17.86 3.57
C HIS A 356 -19.12 18.52 3.28
N ILE A 357 -20.15 18.12 4.02
CA ILE A 357 -21.47 18.74 4.04
C ILE A 357 -21.86 18.89 5.51
N ASP A 358 -22.77 19.81 5.81
CA ASP A 358 -23.36 19.91 7.14
C ASP A 358 -24.47 18.86 7.36
N GLN A 359 -24.90 18.75 8.62
CA GLN A 359 -25.96 17.85 9.01
C GLN A 359 -27.30 18.18 8.32
N GLU A 360 -27.60 19.44 8.06
CA GLU A 360 -28.89 19.85 7.50
C GLU A 360 -29.01 19.46 6.02
N GLU A 361 -27.99 19.75 5.23
CA GLU A 361 -27.91 19.38 3.81
C GLU A 361 -27.83 17.85 3.65
N GLN A 362 -27.19 17.12 4.57
CA GLN A 362 -27.27 15.66 4.58
C GLN A 362 -28.71 15.17 4.73
N LEU A 363 -29.43 15.66 5.75
CA LEU A 363 -30.82 15.24 6.01
C LEU A 363 -31.74 15.61 4.84
N LYS A 364 -31.58 16.81 4.29
CA LYS A 364 -32.30 17.24 3.09
C LYS A 364 -32.06 16.28 1.92
N ARG A 365 -30.81 15.86 1.68
CA ARG A 365 -30.48 14.90 0.63
C ARG A 365 -31.03 13.49 0.88
N PHE A 366 -31.14 13.07 2.14
CA PHE A 366 -31.79 11.79 2.50
C PHE A 366 -33.27 11.84 2.11
N LYS A 367 -33.99 12.85 2.58
CA LYS A 367 -35.41 13.08 2.23
C LYS A 367 -35.63 13.19 0.72
N GLU A 368 -34.80 13.95 0.00
CA GLU A 368 -34.87 14.04 -1.46
C GLU A 368 -34.71 12.67 -2.17
N ARG A 369 -33.83 11.81 -1.66
CA ARG A 369 -33.58 10.48 -2.25
C ARG A 369 -34.75 9.52 -2.01
N GLU A 370 -35.40 9.60 -0.85
CA GLU A 370 -36.60 8.83 -0.53
C GLU A 370 -37.77 9.17 -1.47
N GLN A 371 -37.89 10.43 -1.89
CA GLN A 371 -38.96 10.86 -2.80
C GLN A 371 -38.70 10.45 -4.27
N ILE A 372 -37.45 10.21 -4.65
CA ILE A 372 -37.08 9.90 -6.04
C ILE A 372 -37.00 8.39 -6.24
N SER A 373 -37.95 7.82 -6.99
CA SER A 373 -38.06 6.36 -7.25
C SER A 373 -36.73 5.66 -7.55
N TYR A 374 -35.94 6.18 -8.49
CA TYR A 374 -34.65 5.59 -8.88
C TYR A 374 -33.48 5.90 -7.93
N LYS A 375 -33.69 6.63 -6.83
CA LYS A 375 -32.68 6.90 -5.79
C LYS A 375 -33.01 6.29 -4.43
N LYS A 376 -34.22 5.74 -4.26
CA LYS A 376 -34.64 5.09 -3.01
C LYS A 376 -33.65 4.02 -2.54
N HIS A 377 -33.09 3.24 -3.46
CA HIS A 377 -32.07 2.22 -3.15
C HIS A 377 -30.75 2.75 -2.57
N LYS A 378 -30.56 4.09 -2.52
CA LYS A 378 -29.35 4.75 -2.00
C LYS A 378 -29.49 5.25 -0.58
N ILE A 379 -30.59 4.94 0.10
CA ILE A 379 -30.83 5.25 1.51
C ILE A 379 -31.27 3.96 2.18
N THR A 380 -30.58 3.58 3.25
CA THR A 380 -30.89 2.45 4.12
C THR A 380 -31.05 2.92 5.56
N GLU A 381 -31.58 2.06 6.43
CA GLU A 381 -31.63 2.33 7.88
C GLU A 381 -30.22 2.56 8.47
N GLU A 382 -29.21 1.93 7.87
CA GLU A 382 -27.80 2.11 8.25
C GLU A 382 -27.32 3.54 8.02
N ASP A 383 -27.79 4.24 6.97
CA ASP A 383 -27.43 5.64 6.72
C ASP A 383 -27.94 6.57 7.84
N TYR A 384 -29.13 6.30 8.38
CA TYR A 384 -29.69 7.05 9.52
C TYR A 384 -28.95 6.71 10.82
N ARG A 385 -28.63 5.43 11.06
CA ARG A 385 -27.80 5.03 12.21
C ARG A 385 -26.41 5.69 12.17
N ASN A 386 -25.77 5.75 11.01
CA ASN A 386 -24.47 6.41 10.85
C ASN A 386 -24.56 7.91 11.14
N ARG A 387 -25.69 8.54 10.80
CA ARG A 387 -25.95 9.95 11.10
C ARG A 387 -26.07 10.21 12.60
N GLU A 388 -26.67 9.31 13.38
CA GLU A 388 -26.75 9.44 14.85
C GLU A 388 -25.35 9.49 15.50
N LYS A 389 -24.34 8.91 14.84
CA LYS A 389 -22.93 8.92 15.25
C LYS A 389 -22.12 10.08 14.64
N TRP A 390 -22.78 11.18 14.25
CA TRP A 390 -22.12 12.30 13.57
C TRP A 390 -20.85 12.77 14.29
N ASP A 391 -20.92 12.97 15.60
CA ASP A 391 -19.80 13.49 16.40
C ASP A 391 -18.62 12.49 16.46
N ASP A 392 -18.90 11.19 16.45
CA ASP A 392 -17.87 10.15 16.38
C ASP A 392 -17.13 10.19 15.05
N TYR A 393 -17.89 10.29 13.94
CA TYR A 393 -17.32 10.45 12.61
C TYR A 393 -16.57 11.77 12.46
N GLN A 394 -17.11 12.88 12.97
CA GLN A 394 -16.45 14.19 12.91
C GLN A 394 -15.08 14.14 13.60
N ARG A 395 -15.00 13.48 14.76
CA ARG A 395 -13.71 13.24 15.45
C ARG A 395 -12.78 12.36 14.64
N ALA A 396 -13.27 11.25 14.10
CA ALA A 396 -12.47 10.33 13.29
C ALA A 396 -11.89 11.03 12.04
N VAL A 397 -12.68 11.87 11.39
CA VAL A 397 -12.27 12.64 10.21
C VAL A 397 -11.23 13.70 10.54
N ASN A 398 -11.44 14.48 11.61
CA ASN A 398 -10.45 15.47 12.03
C ASN A 398 -9.10 14.80 12.35
N GLU A 399 -9.11 13.68 13.08
CA GLU A 399 -7.87 12.95 13.39
C GLU A 399 -7.23 12.33 12.13
N MET A 400 -8.04 11.77 11.23
CA MET A 400 -7.57 11.30 9.93
C MET A 400 -6.83 12.39 9.17
N ILE A 401 -7.42 13.57 9.03
CA ILE A 401 -6.79 14.65 8.28
C ILE A 401 -5.52 15.12 8.99
N ALA A 402 -5.58 15.35 10.30
CA ALA A 402 -4.44 15.81 11.08
C ALA A 402 -3.23 14.85 11.02
N ARG A 403 -3.47 13.54 10.98
CA ARG A 403 -2.41 12.52 11.03
C ARG A 403 -1.94 12.02 9.65
N THR A 404 -2.69 12.29 8.58
CA THR A 404 -2.40 11.74 7.24
C THR A 404 -2.37 12.77 6.13
N SER A 405 -2.66 14.05 6.41
CA SER A 405 -2.42 15.13 5.45
C SER A 405 -0.94 15.51 5.46
N THR A 406 -0.13 14.78 4.70
CA THR A 406 1.30 15.04 4.56
C THR A 406 1.57 16.07 3.47
N HIS A 407 2.80 16.59 3.39
CA HIS A 407 3.20 17.52 2.34
C HIS A 407 3.07 16.89 0.93
N GLN A 408 3.46 15.62 0.80
CA GLN A 408 3.44 14.89 -0.46
C GLN A 408 2.01 14.47 -0.88
N ALA A 409 1.18 14.06 0.10
CA ALA A 409 -0.19 13.62 -0.09
C ALA A 409 -1.16 14.39 0.83
N PRO A 410 -1.45 15.67 0.54
CA PRO A 410 -2.35 16.47 1.36
C PRO A 410 -3.81 16.04 1.16
N TRP A 411 -4.64 16.26 2.19
CA TRP A 411 -6.08 16.14 2.06
C TRP A 411 -6.67 17.42 1.44
N LEU A 412 -7.49 17.25 0.41
CA LEU A 412 -8.28 18.31 -0.20
C LEU A 412 -9.68 18.31 0.38
N MET A 413 -9.96 19.33 1.18
CA MET A 413 -11.28 19.57 1.76
C MET A 413 -12.20 20.17 0.69
N VAL A 414 -13.33 19.53 0.43
CA VAL A 414 -14.29 19.94 -0.61
C VAL A 414 -15.61 20.33 0.04
N GLU A 415 -15.98 21.61 -0.09
CA GLU A 415 -17.25 22.16 0.36
C GLU A 415 -18.37 21.60 -0.53
N GLY A 416 -19.05 20.61 0.02
CA GLY A 416 -19.94 19.69 -0.67
C GLY A 416 -21.41 20.13 -0.71
N ASN A 417 -21.77 21.21 0.00
CA ASN A 417 -23.16 21.64 0.14
C ASN A 417 -23.78 21.98 -1.23
N ASP A 418 -23.07 22.75 -2.04
CA ASP A 418 -23.40 22.91 -3.45
C ASP A 418 -22.68 21.88 -4.33
N LYS A 419 -23.46 21.04 -5.00
CA LYS A 419 -22.92 19.96 -5.84
C LYS A 419 -22.17 20.52 -7.05
N TYR A 420 -22.52 21.70 -7.56
CA TYR A 420 -21.85 22.27 -8.72
C TYR A 420 -20.46 22.77 -8.35
N TYR A 421 -20.36 23.54 -7.27
CA TYR A 421 -19.10 24.00 -6.71
C TYR A 421 -18.17 22.82 -6.39
N ALA A 422 -18.65 21.84 -5.62
CA ALA A 422 -17.85 20.67 -5.21
C ALA A 422 -17.23 19.91 -6.40
N ARG A 423 -18.01 19.68 -7.46
CA ARG A 423 -17.54 18.99 -8.67
C ARG A 423 -16.44 19.78 -9.36
N ILE A 424 -16.62 21.09 -9.51
CA ILE A 424 -15.63 21.93 -10.17
C ILE A 424 -14.34 22.02 -9.35
N LYS A 425 -14.44 22.12 -8.02
CA LYS A 425 -13.27 22.12 -7.12
C LYS A 425 -12.43 20.84 -7.30
N VAL A 426 -13.07 19.68 -7.34
CA VAL A 426 -12.40 18.39 -7.61
C VAL A 426 -11.72 18.37 -8.98
N LEU A 427 -12.43 18.76 -10.05
CA LEU A 427 -11.85 18.73 -11.41
C LEU A 427 -10.69 19.72 -11.56
N LYS A 428 -10.82 20.91 -10.96
CA LYS A 428 -9.78 21.94 -10.94
C LYS A 428 -8.53 21.44 -10.24
N ALA A 429 -8.68 20.91 -9.01
CA ALA A 429 -7.56 20.40 -8.23
C ALA A 429 -6.83 19.24 -8.94
N TYR A 430 -7.58 18.35 -9.61
CA TYR A 430 -6.96 17.30 -10.42
C TYR A 430 -6.17 17.86 -11.60
N CYS A 431 -6.69 18.87 -12.31
CA CYS A 431 -5.94 19.52 -13.38
C CYS A 431 -4.63 20.14 -12.86
N GLU A 432 -4.70 20.93 -11.79
CA GLU A 432 -3.56 21.64 -11.22
C GLU A 432 -2.44 20.66 -10.82
N ARG A 433 -2.78 19.60 -10.10
CA ARG A 433 -1.79 18.60 -9.68
C ARG A 433 -1.19 17.83 -10.87
N MET A 434 -1.99 17.51 -11.88
CA MET A 434 -1.50 16.83 -13.07
C MET A 434 -0.56 17.72 -13.88
N GLU A 435 -0.80 19.03 -13.93
CA GLU A 435 0.09 19.99 -14.59
C GLU A 435 1.40 20.14 -13.86
N GLU A 436 1.38 20.33 -12.53
CA GLU A 436 2.60 20.37 -11.71
C GLU A 436 3.50 19.14 -11.96
N MET A 437 2.89 17.94 -12.02
CA MET A 437 3.62 16.71 -12.31
C MET A 437 4.19 16.67 -13.72
N LEU A 438 3.41 17.08 -14.73
CA LEU A 438 3.85 17.04 -16.12
C LEU A 438 4.95 18.07 -16.40
N ASP A 439 4.88 19.25 -15.79
CA ASP A 439 5.89 20.29 -15.91
C ASP A 439 7.22 19.84 -15.26
N ALA A 440 7.16 19.22 -14.07
CA ALA A 440 8.34 18.63 -13.43
C ALA A 440 8.97 17.53 -14.30
N GLY A 441 8.15 16.64 -14.89
CA GLY A 441 8.65 15.58 -15.76
C GLY A 441 9.26 16.08 -17.07
N MET A 442 8.82 17.22 -17.60
CA MET A 442 9.42 17.85 -18.78
C MET A 442 10.78 18.49 -18.47
N ALA A 443 10.96 19.04 -17.26
CA ALA A 443 12.25 19.56 -16.82
C ALA A 443 13.30 18.45 -16.66
N GLU A 444 12.93 17.31 -16.07
CA GLU A 444 13.79 16.13 -15.91
C GLU A 444 14.26 15.59 -17.28
N GLN A 445 13.34 15.43 -18.25
CA GLN A 445 13.67 14.92 -19.58
C GLN A 445 14.56 15.87 -20.40
N SER A 446 14.54 17.17 -20.09
CA SER A 446 15.40 18.15 -20.75
C SER A 446 16.83 18.07 -20.21
N GLN A 447 16.98 17.85 -18.89
CA GLN A 447 18.28 17.66 -18.26
C GLN A 447 18.98 16.36 -18.69
N GLU A 448 18.24 15.26 -18.85
CA GLU A 448 18.79 13.98 -19.35
C GLU A 448 19.20 14.01 -20.83
N ARG A 449 18.69 14.94 -21.63
CA ARG A 449 19.08 15.10 -23.04
C ARG A 449 20.30 15.99 -23.23
N ASP A 450 20.56 16.87 -22.26
CA ASP A 450 21.69 17.81 -22.26
C ASP A 450 22.92 17.26 -21.51
N SER A 451 22.78 16.11 -20.83
CA SER A 451 23.84 15.32 -20.19
C SER A 451 24.25 14.12 -21.05
#